data_AF-A0A561SEM9-F1
#
_entry.id   AF-A0A561SEM9-F1
#
_cell.length_a   1.000
_cell.length_b   1.000
_cell.length_c   1.000
_cell.angle_alpha   90.00
_cell.angle_beta   90.00
_cell.angle_gamma   90.00
#
_symmetry.space_group_name_H-M   'P 1'
#
loop_
_entity.id
_entity.type
_entity.pdbx_description
1 polymer ?
#
loop_
_entity_poly.entity_id
_entity_poly.type
_entity_poly.pdbx_seq_one_letter_code
_entity_poly.pdbx_strand_id
1 'polypeptide(L)'
;MAQRSPESRLNRIALGLVVAAILPGLALAARTRHPAAPPPPDGPVSTQPVFPPPDQPPPETARLVTADAVDAGKAPVGALIVAYRHGPSTLFIWQTVGHDLCGEYAATDFRVLAGCVPGAELPAGGAPVVRPLLGPDAVTTTDWLAVLVADREQLRSLGCAGARITPRQVARLTAPDGEPLAAYVFDAPWMAAGVLEAQVQRPGGLATEAVPINAARADQHAKYSRTCTGPPWSRRSG
;
A
#
# COMPACT_ATOMS: atom_id res chain seq x y z
N MET A 1 -53.52 -40.13 13.46
CA MET A 1 -53.64 -39.01 12.50
C MET A 1 -52.22 -38.68 12.03
N ALA A 2 -51.60 -39.26 11.00
CA ALA A 2 -51.99 -39.60 9.63
C ALA A 2 -52.24 -38.39 8.72
N GLN A 3 -51.20 -38.00 7.93
CA GLN A 3 -51.18 -37.42 6.56
C GLN A 3 -49.80 -36.75 6.36
N ARG A 4 -48.78 -37.31 5.70
CA ARG A 4 -48.55 -37.58 4.26
C ARG A 4 -48.80 -36.39 3.31
N SER A 5 -47.67 -35.84 2.80
CA SER A 5 -47.37 -35.49 1.39
C SER A 5 -48.15 -34.36 0.69
N PRO A 6 -47.77 -33.92 -0.54
CA PRO A 6 -46.46 -33.83 -1.22
C PRO A 6 -46.31 -32.55 -2.10
N GLU A 7 -45.28 -32.53 -2.98
CA GLU A 7 -45.27 -31.87 -4.31
C GLU A 7 -45.22 -30.33 -4.37
N SER A 8 -44.73 -29.65 -5.40
CA SER A 8 -43.90 -29.88 -6.59
C SER A 8 -43.80 -28.50 -7.30
N ARG A 9 -43.05 -28.42 -8.42
CA ARG A 9 -42.86 -27.30 -9.38
C ARG A 9 -41.48 -26.64 -9.19
N LEU A 10 -40.43 -26.97 -9.95
CA LEU A 10 -40.32 -27.19 -11.41
C LEU A 10 -40.80 -25.96 -12.20
N ASN A 11 -39.86 -25.05 -12.52
CA ASN A 11 -39.90 -24.14 -13.67
C ASN A 11 -38.44 -23.79 -14.02
N ARG A 12 -37.82 -24.42 -15.02
CA ARG A 12 -37.90 -24.18 -16.48
C ARG A 12 -37.28 -22.84 -16.93
N ILE A 13 -36.14 -23.01 -17.62
CA ILE A 13 -35.78 -22.44 -18.94
C ILE A 13 -35.55 -20.93 -19.01
N ALA A 14 -34.29 -20.55 -19.28
CA ALA A 14 -33.94 -19.66 -20.39
C ALA A 14 -32.46 -19.84 -20.76
N LEU A 15 -32.24 -20.67 -21.78
CA LEU A 15 -30.99 -20.83 -22.51
C LEU A 15 -30.84 -19.60 -23.43
N GLY A 16 -30.00 -18.64 -23.04
CA GLY A 16 -29.68 -17.47 -23.86
C GLY A 16 -28.42 -17.73 -24.68
N LEU A 17 -28.61 -18.26 -25.88
CA LEU A 17 -27.60 -18.43 -26.92
C LEU A 17 -27.06 -17.04 -27.35
N VAL A 18 -25.78 -16.73 -27.14
CA VAL A 18 -25.13 -15.57 -27.77
C VAL A 18 -24.09 -16.08 -28.77
N VAL A 19 -24.43 -15.92 -30.05
CA VAL A 19 -23.64 -16.29 -31.22
C VAL A 19 -22.81 -15.10 -31.68
N ALA A 20 -21.50 -15.34 -31.76
CA ALA A 20 -20.50 -14.86 -32.71
C ALA A 20 -20.47 -13.39 -33.18
N ALA A 21 -19.28 -12.79 -33.05
CA ALA A 21 -18.59 -12.16 -34.19
C ALA A 21 -17.08 -12.13 -33.93
N ILE A 22 -16.34 -12.98 -34.64
CA ILE A 22 -14.88 -12.95 -34.77
C ILE A 22 -14.57 -12.06 -35.99
N LEU A 23 -13.79 -11.00 -35.81
CA LEU A 23 -13.18 -10.23 -36.89
C LEU A 23 -11.65 -10.19 -36.67
N PRO A 24 -10.84 -10.82 -37.53
CA PRO A 24 -9.41 -10.53 -37.61
C PRO A 24 -9.18 -9.43 -38.66
N GLY A 25 -8.94 -8.21 -38.19
CA GLY A 25 -8.44 -7.11 -39.01
C GLY A 25 -6.92 -7.16 -39.10
N LEU A 26 -6.41 -7.69 -40.22
CA LEU A 26 -5.02 -7.54 -40.66
C LEU A 26 -4.74 -6.06 -40.95
N ALA A 27 -3.96 -5.40 -40.09
CA ALA A 27 -3.35 -4.12 -40.39
C ALA A 27 -1.86 -4.33 -40.71
N LEU A 28 -1.57 -4.35 -42.01
CA LEU A 28 -0.23 -4.32 -42.58
C LEU A 28 0.32 -2.89 -42.43
N ALA A 29 1.19 -2.65 -41.45
CA ALA A 29 1.92 -1.39 -41.31
C ALA A 29 3.38 -1.59 -41.75
N ALA A 30 3.74 -0.84 -42.80
CA ALA A 30 5.03 -0.83 -43.46
C ALA A 30 6.19 -0.46 -42.51
N ARG A 31 7.27 -1.25 -42.53
CA ARG A 31 8.56 -0.89 -41.94
C ARG A 31 9.23 0.18 -42.81
N THR A 32 9.13 1.44 -42.42
CA THR A 32 10.09 2.46 -42.85
C THR A 32 11.41 2.20 -42.13
N ARG A 33 12.47 1.88 -42.89
CA ARG A 33 13.83 1.82 -42.36
C ARG A 33 14.30 3.25 -42.08
N HIS A 34 14.32 3.64 -40.81
CA HIS A 34 15.04 4.84 -40.36
C HIS A 34 16.56 4.55 -40.35
N PRO A 35 17.40 5.52 -40.76
CA PRO A 35 18.85 5.41 -40.60
C PRO A 35 19.23 5.30 -39.12
N ALA A 36 20.19 4.45 -38.83
CA ALA A 36 20.67 4.14 -37.49
C ALA A 36 21.18 5.42 -36.79
N ALA A 37 20.57 5.75 -35.66
CA ALA A 37 21.12 6.70 -34.70
C ALA A 37 22.41 6.13 -34.09
N PRO A 38 23.39 6.98 -33.71
CA PRO A 38 24.60 6.54 -33.04
C PRO A 38 24.26 5.79 -31.74
N PRO A 39 25.05 4.77 -31.36
CA PRO A 39 24.80 3.99 -30.16
C PRO A 39 24.80 4.93 -28.93
N PRO A 40 23.84 4.77 -28.00
CA PRO A 40 23.86 5.53 -26.76
C PRO A 40 25.12 5.17 -25.97
N PRO A 41 25.74 6.15 -25.28
CA PRO A 41 26.83 5.87 -24.37
C PRO A 41 26.39 4.87 -23.29
N ASP A 42 27.33 4.02 -22.91
CA ASP A 42 27.17 2.88 -22.04
C ASP A 42 26.37 3.16 -20.75
N GLY A 43 25.39 2.29 -20.52
CA GLY A 43 24.92 1.89 -19.19
C GLY A 43 23.81 2.74 -18.57
N PRO A 44 22.74 2.13 -18.01
CA PRO A 44 21.92 2.81 -17.04
C PRO A 44 22.78 3.09 -15.80
N VAL A 45 23.20 4.34 -15.62
CA VAL A 45 23.55 4.82 -14.29
C VAL A 45 22.27 4.72 -13.47
N SER A 46 22.22 3.70 -12.62
CA SER A 46 21.20 3.56 -11.58
C SER A 46 21.29 4.77 -10.66
N THR A 47 20.53 5.82 -10.96
CA THR A 47 20.26 6.91 -10.03
C THR A 47 19.16 6.47 -9.07
N GLN A 48 19.30 5.30 -8.45
CA GLN A 48 18.57 5.11 -7.19
C GLN A 48 19.06 6.21 -6.27
N PRO A 49 18.15 7.01 -5.67
CA PRO A 49 18.54 7.84 -4.56
C PRO A 49 19.11 6.89 -3.51
N VAL A 50 20.43 6.93 -3.30
CA VAL A 50 21.02 6.42 -2.06
C VAL A 50 20.53 7.40 -1.01
N PHE A 51 19.35 7.11 -0.46
CA PHE A 51 18.92 7.77 0.76
C PHE A 51 20.03 7.51 1.79
N PRO A 52 20.57 8.53 2.46
CA PRO A 52 21.43 8.27 3.61
C PRO A 52 20.64 7.35 4.55
N PRO A 53 21.24 6.29 5.11
CA PRO A 53 20.53 5.45 6.06
C PRO A 53 19.98 6.38 7.14
N PRO A 54 18.67 6.33 7.46
CA PRO A 54 18.19 7.05 8.62
C PRO A 54 19.07 6.62 9.79
N ASP A 55 19.56 7.59 10.57
CA ASP A 55 20.36 7.34 11.77
C ASP A 55 19.83 6.09 12.47
N GLN A 56 20.68 5.06 12.61
CA GLN A 56 20.22 3.81 13.22
C GLN A 56 19.73 4.11 14.64
N PRO A 57 18.66 3.45 15.11
CA PRO A 57 18.16 3.72 16.45
C PRO A 57 19.24 3.33 17.43
N PRO A 58 19.24 3.92 18.63
CA PRO A 58 20.03 3.38 19.72
C PRO A 58 19.78 1.86 19.77
N PRO A 59 20.84 1.04 19.77
CA PRO A 59 20.69 -0.43 19.76
C PRO A 59 19.78 -0.94 20.88
N GLU A 60 19.71 -0.21 21.98
CA GLU A 60 18.83 -0.50 23.11
C GLU A 60 17.34 -0.42 22.77
N THR A 61 16.89 0.62 22.05
CA THR A 61 15.47 0.76 21.67
C THR A 61 15.05 -0.38 20.76
N ALA A 62 15.84 -0.70 19.73
CA ALA A 62 15.55 -1.81 18.83
C ALA A 62 15.53 -3.16 19.56
N ARG A 63 16.44 -3.36 20.54
CA ARG A 63 16.47 -4.57 21.38
C ARG A 63 15.20 -4.72 22.21
N LEU A 64 14.71 -3.63 22.79
CA LEU A 64 13.50 -3.65 23.60
C LEU A 64 12.25 -3.95 22.77
N VAL A 65 12.08 -3.29 21.61
CA VAL A 65 10.98 -3.59 20.67
C VAL A 65 11.04 -5.06 20.22
N THR A 66 12.24 -5.58 19.97
CA THR A 66 12.40 -7.00 19.59
C THR A 66 11.97 -7.93 20.72
N ALA A 67 12.33 -7.63 21.98
CA ALA A 67 11.94 -8.43 23.12
C ALA A 67 10.41 -8.43 23.30
N ASP A 68 9.78 -7.26 23.28
CA ASP A 68 8.33 -7.12 23.41
C ASP A 68 7.59 -7.86 22.27
N ALA A 69 8.11 -7.76 21.03
CA ALA A 69 7.58 -8.49 19.89
C ALA A 69 7.69 -10.01 20.04
N VAL A 70 8.81 -10.51 20.58
CA VAL A 70 9.00 -11.95 20.86
C VAL A 70 8.03 -12.42 21.93
N ASP A 71 7.89 -11.68 23.02
CA ASP A 71 6.97 -12.01 24.12
C ASP A 71 5.51 -12.03 23.65
N ALA A 72 5.15 -11.18 22.69
CA ALA A 72 3.84 -11.15 22.04
C ALA A 72 3.64 -12.25 20.97
N GLY A 73 4.64 -13.12 20.71
CA GLY A 73 4.58 -14.12 19.66
C GLY A 73 4.65 -13.54 18.24
N LYS A 74 5.18 -12.33 18.09
CA LYS A 74 5.31 -11.55 16.84
C LYS A 74 6.77 -11.27 16.50
N ALA A 75 7.65 -12.24 16.77
CA ALA A 75 9.08 -12.12 16.53
C ALA A 75 9.39 -11.67 15.09
N PRO A 76 10.31 -10.70 14.90
CA PRO A 76 10.68 -10.21 13.57
C PRO A 76 11.49 -11.24 12.78
N VAL A 77 11.24 -11.28 11.48
CA VAL A 77 12.12 -11.93 10.49
C VAL A 77 13.15 -10.91 10.05
N GLY A 78 14.35 -11.03 10.60
CA GLY A 78 15.46 -10.12 10.32
C GLY A 78 15.45 -8.86 11.19
N ALA A 79 16.04 -7.78 10.67
CA ALA A 79 16.17 -6.52 11.39
C ALA A 79 14.87 -5.71 11.35
N LEU A 80 14.57 -4.99 12.45
CA LEU A 80 13.51 -4.00 12.47
C LEU A 80 13.79 -2.87 11.47
N ILE A 81 12.76 -2.41 10.77
CA ILE A 81 12.86 -1.30 9.84
C ILE A 81 12.44 -0.02 10.54
N VAL A 82 13.28 1.01 10.47
CA VAL A 82 12.92 2.35 10.93
C VAL A 82 12.06 3.03 9.88
N ALA A 83 10.75 3.04 10.12
CA ALA A 83 9.77 3.65 9.22
C ALA A 83 9.72 5.18 9.38
N TYR A 84 9.85 5.66 10.62
CA TYR A 84 9.78 7.09 10.93
C TYR A 84 10.57 7.45 12.18
N ARG A 85 11.09 8.68 12.22
CA ARG A 85 11.72 9.29 13.40
C ARG A 85 11.25 10.72 13.55
N HIS A 86 10.91 11.11 14.78
CA HIS A 86 10.66 12.49 15.15
C HIS A 86 11.08 12.72 16.61
N GLY A 87 12.12 13.54 16.82
CA GLY A 87 12.71 13.71 18.14
C GLY A 87 13.11 12.34 18.73
N PRO A 88 12.65 11.99 19.94
CA PRO A 88 12.95 10.69 20.53
C PRO A 88 12.02 9.56 20.05
N SER A 89 10.95 9.87 19.34
CA SER A 89 9.96 8.89 18.89
C SER A 89 10.44 8.22 17.60
N THR A 90 10.36 6.89 17.56
CA THR A 90 10.69 6.06 16.40
C THR A 90 9.56 5.09 16.11
N LEU A 91 9.07 5.05 14.87
CA LEU A 91 8.20 3.96 14.40
C LEU A 91 9.08 2.86 13.80
N PHE A 92 8.92 1.66 14.34
CA PHE A 92 9.47 0.44 13.76
C PHE A 92 8.38 -0.31 13.00
N ILE A 93 8.73 -0.92 11.87
CA ILE A 93 7.91 -1.92 11.19
C ILE A 93 8.73 -3.18 10.96
N TRP A 94 8.09 -4.34 10.98
CA TRP A 94 8.74 -5.62 10.73
C TRP A 94 7.76 -6.69 10.23
N GLN A 95 8.29 -7.66 9.48
CA GLN A 95 7.54 -8.86 9.13
C GLN A 95 7.78 -9.95 10.17
N THR A 96 6.76 -10.76 10.44
CA THR A 96 6.89 -11.95 11.29
C THR A 96 7.10 -13.22 10.46
N VAL A 97 7.41 -14.33 11.12
CA VAL A 97 7.52 -15.65 10.47
C VAL A 97 6.20 -16.06 9.79
N GLY A 98 5.06 -15.62 10.33
CA GLY A 98 3.73 -15.84 9.73
C GLY A 98 3.37 -14.87 8.60
N HIS A 99 4.33 -14.06 8.12
CA HIS A 99 4.14 -12.99 7.14
C HIS A 99 3.24 -11.82 7.57
N ASP A 100 2.83 -11.78 8.84
CA ASP A 100 2.18 -10.57 9.39
C ASP A 100 3.15 -9.39 9.32
N LEU A 101 2.62 -8.21 9.05
CA LEU A 101 3.37 -6.96 9.06
C LEU A 101 2.95 -6.15 10.28
N CYS A 102 3.87 -6.00 11.22
CA CYS A 102 3.65 -5.33 12.49
C CYS A 102 4.32 -3.96 12.53
N GLY A 103 3.82 -3.09 13.40
CA GLY A 103 4.44 -1.81 13.69
C GLY A 103 4.33 -1.40 15.15
N GLU A 104 5.35 -0.71 15.65
CA GLU A 104 5.41 -0.24 17.03
C GLU A 104 6.09 1.13 17.12
N TYR A 105 5.43 2.04 17.84
CA TYR A 105 6.02 3.31 18.23
C TYR A 105 6.80 3.13 19.52
N ALA A 106 8.06 3.56 19.50
CA ALA A 106 8.90 3.67 20.69
C ALA A 106 9.26 5.14 20.94
N ALA A 107 8.93 5.66 22.12
CA ALA A 107 9.30 6.99 22.61
C ALA A 107 9.99 6.88 23.99
N THR A 108 10.43 8.01 24.57
CA THR A 108 11.29 8.07 25.77
C THR A 108 10.61 7.68 27.10
N ASP A 109 9.93 6.54 27.18
CA ASP A 109 9.23 6.01 28.39
C ASP A 109 8.03 5.13 28.01
N PHE A 110 7.61 5.17 26.75
CA PHE A 110 6.38 4.56 26.30
C PHE A 110 6.53 3.86 24.96
N ARG A 111 5.87 2.70 24.85
CA ARG A 111 5.81 1.90 23.63
C ARG A 111 4.36 1.54 23.33
N VAL A 112 3.95 1.71 22.08
CA VAL A 112 2.63 1.29 21.59
C VAL A 112 2.81 0.47 20.36
N LEU A 113 2.46 -0.80 20.46
CA LEU A 113 2.21 -1.61 19.28
C LEU A 113 1.04 -0.95 18.51
N ALA A 114 1.35 -0.36 17.35
CA ALA A 114 0.35 0.20 16.46
C ALA A 114 -0.57 -0.90 15.89
N GLY A 115 -0.08 -2.13 15.89
CA GLY A 115 -0.82 -3.34 15.54
C GLY A 115 -0.04 -4.23 14.59
N CYS A 116 -0.66 -5.34 14.20
CA CYS A 116 -0.18 -6.18 13.11
C CYS A 116 -1.30 -6.35 12.10
N VAL A 117 -0.95 -6.21 10.82
CA VAL A 117 -1.81 -6.62 9.70
C VAL A 117 -1.48 -8.06 9.37
N PRO A 118 -2.47 -8.98 9.38
CA PRO A 118 -2.24 -10.37 9.01
C PRO A 118 -1.64 -10.49 7.61
N GLY A 119 -0.72 -11.43 7.41
CA GLY A 119 -0.09 -11.64 6.10
C GLY A 119 -1.12 -11.85 4.98
N ALA A 120 -2.21 -12.57 5.28
CA ALA A 120 -3.30 -12.83 4.34
C ALA A 120 -4.08 -11.58 3.88
N GLU A 121 -3.96 -10.47 4.60
CA GLU A 121 -4.60 -9.19 4.24
C GLU A 121 -3.68 -8.28 3.43
N LEU A 122 -2.37 -8.60 3.39
CA LEU A 122 -1.41 -7.89 2.56
C LEU A 122 -1.76 -8.10 1.07
N PRO A 123 -1.46 -7.12 0.20
CA PRO A 123 -1.50 -7.33 -1.23
C PRO A 123 -0.73 -8.58 -1.62
N ALA A 124 -1.41 -9.51 -2.28
CA ALA A 124 -0.84 -10.71 -2.87
C ALA A 124 -1.55 -10.97 -4.20
N GLY A 125 -0.80 -11.41 -5.21
CA GLY A 125 -1.34 -11.76 -6.52
C GLY A 125 -0.89 -10.90 -7.70
N GLY A 126 -1.67 -10.95 -8.78
CA GLY A 126 -1.24 -10.46 -10.09
C GLY A 126 -1.51 -8.99 -10.39
N ALA A 127 -2.45 -8.36 -9.68
CA ALA A 127 -2.92 -7.02 -9.98
C ALA A 127 -2.17 -5.97 -9.14
N PRO A 128 -1.53 -4.98 -9.78
CA PRO A 128 -0.90 -3.86 -9.09
C PRO A 128 -1.88 -3.15 -8.15
N VAL A 129 -1.45 -2.84 -6.92
CA VAL A 129 -2.29 -2.19 -5.93
C VAL A 129 -1.47 -1.43 -4.87
N VAL A 130 -1.97 -0.25 -4.49
CA VAL A 130 -1.53 0.50 -3.29
C VAL A 130 -2.62 0.44 -2.21
N ARG A 131 -2.26 0.07 -0.97
CA ARG A 131 -3.20 -0.02 0.15
C ARG A 131 -2.66 0.59 1.43
N PRO A 132 -3.53 1.19 2.28
CA PRO A 132 -3.14 1.52 3.64
C PRO A 132 -2.92 0.26 4.45
N LEU A 133 -1.97 0.34 5.37
CA LEU A 133 -1.59 -0.75 6.22
C LEU A 133 -1.70 -0.35 7.70
N LEU A 134 -1.09 0.77 8.06
CA LEU A 134 -1.11 1.31 9.43
C LEU A 134 -1.45 2.80 9.38
N GLY A 135 -2.09 3.28 10.44
CA GLY A 135 -2.52 4.66 10.56
C GLY A 135 -3.72 5.03 9.66
N PRO A 136 -4.00 6.33 9.53
CA PRO A 136 -3.21 7.45 10.00
C PRO A 136 -3.25 7.57 11.53
N ASP A 137 -2.08 7.63 12.16
CA ASP A 137 -1.95 7.78 13.62
C ASP A 137 -1.18 9.07 13.96
N ALA A 138 -1.52 9.67 15.10
CA ALA A 138 -0.79 10.83 15.62
C ALA A 138 0.60 10.39 16.08
N VAL A 139 1.65 11.03 15.56
CA VAL A 139 3.03 10.84 16.03
C VAL A 139 3.47 12.00 16.92
N THR A 140 2.91 13.18 16.67
CA THR A 140 3.00 14.35 17.54
C THR A 140 1.61 14.95 17.72
N THR A 141 1.51 16.08 18.42
CA THR A 141 0.24 16.82 18.52
C THR A 141 -0.20 17.43 17.19
N THR A 142 0.68 17.51 16.20
CA THR A 142 0.42 18.14 14.89
C THR A 142 0.68 17.21 13.71
N ASP A 143 1.48 16.16 13.87
CA ASP A 143 1.94 15.32 12.77
C ASP A 143 1.29 13.95 12.81
N TRP A 144 0.85 13.55 11.63
CA TRP A 144 0.09 12.35 11.35
C TRP A 144 0.86 11.48 10.40
N LEU A 145 0.91 10.18 10.68
CA LEU A 145 1.68 9.23 9.89
C LEU A 145 0.81 8.06 9.46
N ALA A 146 0.96 7.65 8.20
CA ALA A 146 0.40 6.39 7.73
C ALA A 146 1.46 5.58 6.98
N VAL A 147 1.29 4.27 7.02
CA VAL A 147 2.07 3.30 6.25
C VAL A 147 1.19 2.77 5.13
N LEU A 148 1.71 2.83 3.91
CA LEU A 148 1.11 2.21 2.73
C LEU A 148 1.99 1.05 2.26
N VAL A 149 1.39 0.07 1.61
CA VAL A 149 2.10 -0.97 0.88
C VAL A 149 1.70 -0.92 -0.59
N ALA A 150 2.66 -1.16 -1.48
CA ALA A 150 2.45 -1.22 -2.91
C ALA A 150 3.02 -2.53 -3.48
N ASP A 151 2.24 -3.20 -4.33
CA ASP A 151 2.67 -4.37 -5.11
C ASP A 151 3.00 -3.96 -6.54
N ARG A 152 4.22 -4.28 -7.00
CA ARG A 152 4.73 -4.02 -8.37
C ARG A 152 4.63 -2.57 -8.87
N GLU A 153 4.42 -1.63 -7.96
CA GLU A 153 4.24 -0.21 -8.23
C GLU A 153 5.23 0.62 -7.43
N GLN A 154 5.64 1.75 -8.00
CA GLN A 154 6.37 2.77 -7.24
C GLN A 154 5.45 3.95 -6.99
N LEU A 155 5.12 4.17 -5.72
CA LEU A 155 4.33 5.32 -5.31
C LEU A 155 5.17 6.60 -5.42
N ARG A 156 4.71 7.57 -6.20
CA ARG A 156 5.44 8.82 -6.53
C ARG A 156 4.94 10.01 -5.73
N SER A 157 3.62 10.15 -5.60
CA SER A 157 3.00 11.19 -4.78
C SER A 157 1.61 10.76 -4.33
N LEU A 158 1.13 11.40 -3.26
CA LEU A 158 -0.24 11.30 -2.78
C LEU A 158 -0.89 12.67 -2.84
N GLY A 159 -2.17 12.72 -3.13
CA GLY A 159 -2.99 13.93 -3.17
C GLY A 159 -4.16 13.82 -2.19
N CYS A 160 -4.44 14.90 -1.47
CA CYS A 160 -5.61 15.01 -0.60
C CYS A 160 -6.10 16.46 -0.57
N ALA A 161 -7.31 16.72 -1.06
CA ALA A 161 -7.93 18.04 -1.03
C ALA A 161 -6.99 19.17 -1.52
N GLY A 162 -6.31 18.94 -2.65
CA GLY A 162 -5.36 19.88 -3.26
C GLY A 162 -3.96 19.90 -2.64
N ALA A 163 -3.74 19.29 -1.48
CA ALA A 163 -2.41 19.09 -0.93
C ALA A 163 -1.72 17.92 -1.63
N ARG A 164 -0.41 18.05 -1.88
CA ARG A 164 0.44 16.98 -2.41
C ARG A 164 1.44 16.54 -1.34
N ILE A 165 1.53 15.25 -1.13
CA ILE A 165 2.41 14.59 -0.17
C ILE A 165 3.38 13.70 -0.95
N THR A 166 4.64 13.68 -0.54
CA THR A 166 5.65 12.80 -1.14
C THR A 166 5.90 11.63 -0.19
N PRO A 167 5.39 10.43 -0.50
CA PRO A 167 5.64 9.25 0.32
C PRO A 167 7.10 8.82 0.19
N ARG A 168 7.68 8.37 1.29
CA ARG A 168 9.04 7.82 1.35
C ARG A 168 8.97 6.30 1.40
N GLN A 169 9.65 5.63 0.46
CA GLN A 169 9.83 4.18 0.57
C GLN A 169 10.79 3.90 1.73
N VAL A 170 10.35 3.06 2.67
CA VAL A 170 11.13 2.71 3.88
C VAL A 170 11.60 1.26 3.87
N ALA A 171 10.93 0.39 3.10
CA ALA A 171 11.29 -1.01 3.03
C ALA A 171 10.96 -1.65 1.69
N ARG A 172 11.60 -2.80 1.46
CA ARG A 172 11.10 -3.86 0.59
C ARG A 172 10.79 -5.06 1.46
N LEU A 173 9.59 -5.57 1.35
CA LEU A 173 9.01 -6.66 2.12
C LEU A 173 8.70 -7.81 1.18
N THR A 174 8.37 -8.97 1.75
CA THR A 174 7.96 -10.16 0.98
C THR A 174 6.52 -10.51 1.30
N ALA A 175 5.63 -10.46 0.30
CA ALA A 175 4.26 -10.92 0.42
C ALA A 175 4.21 -12.43 0.76
N PRO A 176 3.07 -12.95 1.26
CA PRO A 176 2.94 -14.38 1.55
C PRO A 176 3.16 -15.31 0.34
N ASP A 177 2.93 -14.81 -0.88
CA ASP A 177 3.18 -15.53 -2.13
C ASP A 177 4.64 -15.44 -2.61
N GLY A 178 5.50 -14.73 -1.87
CA GLY A 178 6.91 -14.52 -2.18
C GLY A 178 7.19 -13.28 -3.03
N GLU A 179 6.17 -12.57 -3.50
CA GLU A 179 6.36 -11.38 -4.35
C GLU A 179 6.87 -10.18 -3.54
N PRO A 180 7.65 -9.28 -4.16
CA PRO A 180 8.18 -8.10 -3.47
C PRO A 180 7.09 -7.04 -3.25
N LEU A 181 6.93 -6.61 -2.00
CA LEU A 181 6.12 -5.45 -1.63
C LEU A 181 7.02 -4.26 -1.29
N ALA A 182 6.63 -3.06 -1.67
CA ALA A 182 7.26 -1.84 -1.22
C ALA A 182 6.45 -1.21 -0.08
N ALA A 183 7.08 -0.94 1.06
CA ALA A 183 6.45 -0.20 2.15
C ALA A 183 6.81 1.28 2.02
N TYR A 184 5.79 2.12 2.09
CA TYR A 184 5.88 3.56 2.04
C TYR A 184 5.35 4.18 3.33
N VAL A 185 5.96 5.27 3.74
CA VAL A 185 5.50 6.10 4.83
C VAL A 185 5.20 7.48 4.29
N PHE A 186 4.11 8.08 4.73
CA PHE A 186 3.91 9.51 4.53
C PHE A 186 3.44 10.15 5.82
N ASP A 187 3.93 11.37 6.04
CA ASP A 187 3.50 12.24 7.13
C ASP A 187 2.78 13.49 6.60
N ALA A 188 1.86 14.00 7.40
CA ALA A 188 1.11 15.22 7.11
C ALA A 188 0.77 15.98 8.41
N PRO A 189 0.64 17.31 8.38
CA PRO A 189 0.25 18.09 9.56
C PRO A 189 -1.27 18.02 9.85
N TRP A 190 -1.93 16.97 9.38
CA TRP A 190 -3.37 16.71 9.49
C TRP A 190 -3.65 15.22 9.24
N MET A 191 -4.70 14.71 9.86
CA MET A 191 -5.15 13.34 9.70
C MET A 191 -5.89 13.18 8.36
N ALA A 192 -5.31 12.43 7.43
CA ALA A 192 -5.97 12.10 6.17
C ALA A 192 -7.22 11.22 6.42
N ALA A 193 -8.34 11.55 5.80
CA ALA A 193 -9.55 10.74 5.89
C ALA A 193 -10.28 10.69 4.54
N GLY A 194 -10.72 9.52 4.09
CA GLY A 194 -11.47 9.38 2.83
C GLY A 194 -10.65 8.71 1.74
N VAL A 195 -10.49 9.32 0.58
CA VAL A 195 -9.79 8.71 -0.57
C VAL A 195 -8.64 9.60 -1.01
N LEU A 196 -7.41 9.06 -0.95
CA LEU A 196 -6.21 9.71 -1.47
C LEU A 196 -6.08 9.50 -2.98
N GLU A 197 -5.54 10.50 -3.67
CA GLU A 197 -5.05 10.37 -5.05
C GLU A 197 -3.60 9.87 -5.04
N ALA A 198 -3.34 8.62 -5.42
CA ALA A 198 -1.98 8.11 -5.58
C ALA A 198 -1.50 8.27 -7.02
N GLN A 199 -0.35 8.89 -7.23
CA GLN A 199 0.38 8.81 -8.51
C GLN A 199 1.37 7.66 -8.39
N VAL A 200 1.19 6.62 -9.20
CA VAL A 200 2.06 5.43 -9.21
C VAL A 200 2.77 5.29 -10.55
N GLN A 201 4.00 4.79 -10.50
CA GLN A 201 4.76 4.40 -11.69
C GLN A 201 4.63 2.89 -11.90
N ARG A 202 4.17 2.51 -13.10
CA ARG A 202 4.04 1.13 -13.61
C ARG A 202 4.92 0.91 -14.84
N PRO A 203 5.10 -0.33 -15.33
CA PRO A 203 5.78 -0.59 -16.61
C PRO A 203 5.14 0.14 -17.80
N GLY A 204 3.82 0.36 -17.78
CA GLY A 204 3.09 1.07 -18.83
C GLY A 204 3.09 2.60 -18.71
N GLY A 205 3.71 3.17 -17.68
CA GLY A 205 3.74 4.63 -17.43
C GLY A 205 3.20 5.03 -16.07
N LEU A 206 2.99 6.34 -15.91
CA LEU A 206 2.34 6.91 -14.72
C LEU A 206 0.84 6.64 -14.76
N ALA A 207 0.29 6.23 -13.63
CA ALA A 207 -1.14 6.05 -13.42
C ALA A 207 -1.59 6.78 -12.15
N THR A 208 -2.87 7.17 -12.14
CA THR A 208 -3.51 7.76 -10.96
C THR A 208 -4.41 6.72 -10.33
N GLU A 209 -4.28 6.54 -9.01
CA GLU A 209 -5.01 5.58 -8.20
C GLU A 209 -5.74 6.19 -7.00
N ALA A 210 -6.75 5.47 -6.51
CA ALA A 210 -7.62 5.88 -5.41
C ALA A 210 -7.29 4.97 -4.25
N VAL A 211 -6.71 5.53 -3.20
CA VAL A 211 -6.31 4.79 -2.02
C VAL A 211 -7.25 5.17 -0.89
N PRO A 212 -8.22 4.31 -0.52
CA PRO A 212 -9.07 4.59 0.62
C PRO A 212 -8.22 4.63 1.88
N ILE A 213 -8.45 5.61 2.74
CA ILE A 213 -7.81 5.75 4.04
C ILE A 213 -8.90 6.01 5.08
N ASN A 214 -8.98 5.12 6.06
CA ASN A 214 -9.91 5.30 7.16
C ASN A 214 -9.32 6.32 8.13
N ALA A 215 -10.15 7.26 8.61
CA ALA A 215 -9.71 8.14 9.68
C ALA A 215 -9.33 7.31 10.93
N ALA A 216 -8.41 7.83 11.74
CA ALA A 216 -8.22 7.32 13.10
C ALA A 216 -9.56 7.37 13.87
N ARG A 217 -9.61 6.64 14.99
CA ARG A 217 -10.82 6.46 15.82
C ARG A 217 -11.64 7.76 15.98
N ALA A 218 -12.96 7.61 15.84
CA ALA A 218 -13.93 8.70 15.70
C ALA A 218 -13.94 9.73 16.83
N ASP A 219 -13.44 9.36 18.01
CA ASP A 219 -13.41 10.17 19.21
C ASP A 219 -12.30 11.23 19.20
N GLN A 220 -11.29 11.10 18.34
CA GLN A 220 -10.08 11.88 18.56
C GLN A 220 -9.89 13.13 17.67
N HIS A 221 -10.42 13.27 16.43
CA HIS A 221 -9.75 14.19 15.47
C HIS A 221 -10.57 14.98 14.45
N ALA A 222 -11.86 15.28 14.66
CA ALA A 222 -12.60 16.11 13.70
C ALA A 222 -11.88 17.45 13.37
N LYS A 223 -11.25 18.08 14.37
CA LYS A 223 -10.48 19.33 14.21
C LYS A 223 -9.19 19.19 13.39
N TYR A 224 -8.55 18.03 13.44
CA TYR A 224 -7.26 17.79 12.78
C TYR A 224 -7.40 16.96 11.50
N SER A 225 -8.62 16.55 11.18
CA SER A 225 -8.93 15.77 9.99
C SER A 225 -8.96 16.64 8.73
N ARG A 226 -8.45 16.08 7.64
CA ARG A 226 -8.65 16.59 6.30
C ARG A 226 -9.36 15.54 5.47
N THR A 227 -10.57 15.86 5.04
CA THR A 227 -11.34 14.99 4.15
C THR A 227 -10.73 15.02 2.75
N CYS A 228 -10.13 13.91 2.35
CA CYS A 228 -9.65 13.64 1.03
C CYS A 228 -10.82 13.14 0.18
N THR A 229 -11.21 13.95 -0.80
CA THR A 229 -11.99 13.47 -1.93
C THR A 229 -10.97 13.05 -2.96
N GLY A 230 -10.90 11.75 -3.28
CA GLY A 230 -10.02 11.25 -4.32
C GLY A 230 -10.26 11.98 -5.64
N PRO A 231 -9.50 11.66 -6.70
CA PRO A 231 -9.73 12.32 -7.96
C PRO A 231 -11.17 12.03 -8.37
N PRO A 232 -11.86 12.95 -9.06
CA PRO A 232 -13.23 12.75 -9.48
C PRO A 232 -13.25 11.62 -10.52
N TRP A 233 -13.28 10.37 -10.06
CA TRP A 233 -13.15 9.23 -10.92
C TRP A 233 -14.49 8.98 -11.58
N SER A 234 -14.56 9.35 -12.85
CA SER A 234 -15.40 8.71 -13.85
C SER A 234 -16.89 8.58 -13.46
N ARG A 235 -17.73 9.50 -13.95
CA ARG A 235 -18.58 9.10 -15.08
C ARG A 235 -17.77 8.20 -15.99
N ARG A 236 -17.96 6.89 -15.87
CA ARG A 236 -17.41 5.94 -16.84
C ARG A 236 -17.80 6.47 -18.21
N SER A 237 -16.83 6.65 -19.09
CA SER A 237 -17.08 6.56 -20.51
C SER A 237 -17.58 5.14 -20.77
N GLY A 238 -18.90 4.98 -20.64
CA GLY A 238 -19.70 3.81 -20.93
C GLY A 238 -21.02 4.30 -21.49
#